data_AF-A0A9R1S8K5-F1
#
_entry.id   AF-A0A9R1S8K5-F1
#
_cell.length_a   1.000
_cell.length_b   1.000
_cell.length_c   1.000
_cell.angle_alpha   90.00
_cell.angle_beta   90.00
_cell.angle_gamma   90.00
#
_symmetry.space_group_name_H-M   'P 1'
#
loop_
_entity.id
_entity.type
_entity.pdbx_description
1 polymer ?
#
loop_
_entity_poly.entity_id
_entity_poly.type
_entity_poly.pdbx_seq_one_letter_code
_entity_poly.pdbx_strand_id
1 'polypeptide(L)'
;MLIDKIPELLCYHFHVQSPPISEKSTGKVNLKFWQEGGPMKCVVQSMKKVFFYEFQGSRSEVAFLKFIAERGRVMELMVVVVAKACFSSVDDDVSVKLKPLTGAKWSSKACKLQIIESPRTDVAGPLFRHKIASDFGWADPFDLRYYKEERISVS
;
A
#
# COMPACT_ATOMS: atom_id res chain seq x y z
N MET A 1 -32.92 -3.88 10.46
CA MET A 1 -32.41 -3.44 9.14
C MET A 1 -31.44 -2.30 9.40
N LEU A 2 -30.12 -2.39 9.28
CA LEU A 2 -29.25 -3.08 8.35
C LEU A 2 -27.87 -3.19 9.06
N ILE A 3 -27.53 -4.34 9.62
CA ILE A 3 -26.12 -4.67 9.91
C ILE A 3 -25.75 -5.94 9.12
N ASP A 4 -26.75 -6.77 8.82
CA ASP A 4 -26.63 -7.98 7.97
C ASP A 4 -26.64 -7.72 6.45
N LYS A 5 -26.55 -6.44 6.01
CA LYS A 5 -26.40 -6.05 4.58
C LYS A 5 -25.10 -5.30 4.28
N ILE A 6 -24.07 -5.50 5.09
CA ILE A 6 -22.68 -5.23 4.66
C ILE A 6 -21.88 -6.52 4.35
N PRO A 7 -22.45 -7.65 3.87
CA PRO A 7 -21.65 -8.66 3.20
C PRO A 7 -21.61 -8.29 1.71
N GLU A 8 -20.51 -7.67 1.26
CA GLU A 8 -19.95 -7.75 -0.12
C GLU A 8 -19.06 -6.54 -0.49
N LEU A 9 -19.15 -5.41 0.21
CA LEU A 9 -18.38 -4.19 -0.16
C LEU A 9 -17.02 -4.01 0.54
N LEU A 10 -16.72 -4.78 1.59
CA LEU A 10 -15.67 -4.38 2.57
C LEU A 10 -14.25 -4.94 2.36
N CYS A 11 -13.93 -5.64 1.26
CA CYS A 11 -12.55 -6.14 1.07
C CYS A 11 -12.01 -6.04 -0.36
N TYR A 12 -12.57 -5.17 -1.22
CA TYR A 12 -11.98 -4.97 -2.54
C TYR A 12 -10.72 -4.10 -2.48
N HIS A 13 -10.74 -3.01 -1.71
CA HIS A 13 -9.62 -2.07 -1.63
C HIS A 13 -9.07 -2.05 -0.20
N PHE A 14 -7.76 -2.28 -0.07
CA PHE A 14 -7.05 -2.30 1.20
C PHE A 14 -6.04 -1.16 1.24
N HIS A 15 -6.25 -0.18 2.12
CA HIS A 15 -5.43 1.01 2.25
C HIS A 15 -4.58 0.94 3.53
N VAL A 16 -3.27 1.13 3.41
CA VAL A 16 -2.32 1.13 4.52
C VAL A 16 -1.41 2.34 4.41
N GLN A 17 -1.31 3.12 5.49
CA GLN A 17 -0.35 4.22 5.60
C GLN A 17 0.83 3.78 6.45
N SER A 18 2.06 4.06 5.98
CA SER A 18 3.28 3.92 6.76
C SER A 18 3.77 5.31 7.19
N PRO A 19 3.27 5.87 8.31
CA PRO A 19 3.72 7.17 8.77
C PRO A 19 5.19 7.11 9.21
N PRO A 20 5.91 8.24 9.24
CA PRO A 20 7.23 8.31 9.82
C PRO A 20 7.07 8.11 11.33
N ILE A 21 7.64 7.04 11.86
CA ILE A 21 7.61 6.75 13.30
C ILE A 21 8.95 7.21 13.88
N SER A 22 8.92 8.07 14.89
CA SER A 22 10.11 8.51 15.62
C SER A 22 10.69 7.44 16.55
N GLU A 23 9.87 6.44 16.89
CA GLU A 23 10.26 5.30 17.72
C GLU A 23 10.97 4.23 16.89
N LYS A 24 12.04 3.67 17.45
CA LYS A 24 12.73 2.53 16.85
C LYS A 24 11.79 1.32 16.83
N SER A 25 11.63 0.70 15.67
CA SER A 25 10.85 -0.53 15.53
C SER A 25 11.26 -1.55 16.60
N THR A 26 10.30 -2.06 17.35
CA THR A 26 10.52 -3.01 18.46
C THR A 26 10.89 -4.42 18.01
N GLY A 27 10.90 -4.71 16.70
CA GLY A 27 11.32 -6.01 16.19
C GLY A 27 11.67 -6.03 14.70
N LYS A 28 12.54 -6.97 14.30
CA LYS A 28 12.87 -7.25 12.88
C LYS A 28 11.75 -8.10 12.27
N VAL A 29 10.62 -7.47 11.93
CA VAL A 29 9.53 -8.15 11.21
C VAL A 29 10.03 -8.59 9.83
N ASN A 30 9.94 -9.89 9.54
CA ASN A 30 10.38 -10.50 8.30
C ASN A 30 9.22 -11.30 7.67
N LEU A 31 9.44 -11.91 6.50
CA LEU A 31 8.39 -12.66 5.80
C LEU A 31 7.83 -13.84 6.62
N LYS A 32 8.67 -14.53 7.42
CA LYS A 32 8.23 -15.69 8.23
C LYS A 32 7.21 -15.28 9.29
N PHE A 33 7.42 -14.13 9.91
CA PHE A 33 6.46 -13.58 10.90
C PHE A 33 5.03 -13.54 10.35
N TRP A 34 4.85 -13.06 9.12
CA TRP A 34 3.53 -12.99 8.49
C TRP A 34 2.98 -14.37 8.08
N GLN A 35 3.85 -15.35 7.84
CA GLN A 35 3.46 -16.70 7.46
C GLN A 35 3.07 -17.57 8.67
N GLU A 36 3.63 -17.28 9.85
CA GLU A 36 3.35 -18.00 11.11
C GLU A 36 1.90 -17.84 11.57
N GLY A 37 1.25 -16.72 11.26
CA GLY A 37 -0.16 -16.47 11.56
C GLY A 37 -1.16 -17.33 10.76
N GLY A 38 -0.68 -18.19 9.86
CA GLY A 38 -1.52 -19.05 9.01
C GLY A 38 -2.21 -18.31 7.86
N PRO A 39 -3.03 -19.00 7.05
CA PRO A 39 -3.72 -18.38 5.93
C PRO A 39 -4.76 -17.34 6.37
N MET A 40 -4.49 -16.07 6.10
CA MET A 40 -5.46 -14.99 6.31
C MET A 40 -6.47 -14.98 5.15
N LYS A 41 -7.71 -15.41 5.38
CA LYS A 41 -8.74 -15.55 4.32
C LYS A 41 -8.92 -14.28 3.47
N CYS A 42 -8.93 -13.10 4.10
CA CYS A 42 -9.08 -11.82 3.41
C CYS A 42 -7.94 -11.57 2.41
N VAL A 43 -6.69 -11.78 2.83
CA VAL A 43 -5.50 -11.66 1.98
C VAL A 43 -5.57 -12.67 0.86
N VAL A 44 -5.92 -13.93 1.16
CA VAL A 44 -5.86 -15.01 0.16
C VAL A 44 -6.97 -14.89 -0.89
N GLN A 45 -8.21 -14.54 -0.50
CA GLN A 45 -9.39 -14.75 -1.34
C GLN A 45 -10.24 -13.50 -1.60
N SER A 46 -10.00 -12.38 -0.91
CA SER A 46 -10.90 -11.22 -0.99
C SER A 46 -10.23 -9.95 -1.50
N MET A 47 -8.95 -9.76 -1.17
CA MET A 47 -8.21 -8.54 -1.47
C MET A 47 -7.92 -8.39 -2.97
N LYS A 48 -8.57 -7.43 -3.63
CA LYS A 48 -8.38 -7.15 -5.06
C LYS A 48 -7.40 -6.02 -5.33
N LYS A 49 -7.44 -4.95 -4.54
CA LYS A 49 -6.58 -3.78 -4.69
C LYS A 49 -5.92 -3.45 -3.37
N VAL A 50 -4.64 -3.10 -3.43
CA VAL A 50 -3.83 -2.68 -2.29
C VAL A 50 -3.27 -1.30 -2.58
N PHE A 51 -3.38 -0.40 -1.63
CA PHE A 51 -2.81 0.93 -1.68
C PHE A 51 -1.94 1.11 -0.44
N PHE A 52 -0.63 1.15 -0.66
CA PHE A 52 0.36 1.31 0.39
C PHE A 52 0.99 2.69 0.28
N TYR A 53 0.80 3.53 1.28
CA TYR A 53 1.15 4.94 1.22
C TYR A 53 2.33 5.27 2.12
N GLU A 54 3.10 6.27 1.68
CA GLU A 54 4.29 6.76 2.38
C GLU A 54 5.34 5.65 2.60
N PHE A 55 5.54 4.80 1.59
CA PHE A 55 6.58 3.77 1.62
C PHE A 55 7.96 4.38 1.75
N GLN A 56 8.72 3.94 2.75
CA GLN A 56 10.07 4.46 3.05
C GLN A 56 11.19 3.47 2.68
N GLY A 57 10.85 2.21 2.41
CA GLY A 57 11.82 1.17 2.03
C GLY A 57 12.39 0.37 3.18
N SER A 58 11.77 0.43 4.35
CA SER A 58 12.17 -0.39 5.48
C SER A 58 11.98 -1.88 5.20
N ARG A 59 12.79 -2.72 5.84
CA ARG A 59 12.71 -4.18 5.70
C ARG A 59 11.32 -4.73 6.03
N SER A 60 10.64 -4.14 7.01
CA SER A 60 9.33 -4.60 7.47
C SER A 60 8.23 -4.24 6.48
N GLU A 61 8.26 -3.05 5.87
CA GLU A 61 7.35 -2.67 4.78
C GLU A 61 7.51 -3.61 3.57
N VAL A 62 8.77 -3.86 3.17
CA VAL A 62 9.08 -4.76 2.06
C VAL A 62 8.60 -6.19 2.36
N ALA A 63 8.82 -6.68 3.58
CA ALA A 63 8.36 -8.01 4.00
C ALA A 63 6.84 -8.14 3.99
N PHE A 64 6.13 -7.09 4.42
CA PHE A 64 4.68 -7.03 4.40
C PHE A 64 4.13 -7.04 2.97
N LEU A 65 4.60 -6.14 2.11
CA LEU A 65 4.16 -6.06 0.71
C LEU A 65 4.46 -7.37 -0.04
N LYS A 66 5.61 -7.98 0.22
CA LYS A 66 5.96 -9.29 -0.35
C LYS A 66 5.02 -10.39 0.13
N PHE A 67 4.67 -10.41 1.41
CA PHE A 67 3.67 -11.35 1.94
C PHE A 67 2.33 -11.21 1.21
N ILE A 68 1.83 -9.98 1.03
CA ILE A 68 0.57 -9.73 0.33
C ILE A 68 0.68 -10.19 -1.13
N ALA A 69 1.76 -9.86 -1.83
CA ALA A 69 2.00 -10.29 -3.21
C ALA A 69 2.03 -11.82 -3.37
N GLU A 70 2.67 -12.53 -2.44
CA GLU A 70 2.81 -13.99 -2.48
C GLU A 70 1.57 -14.75 -2.00
N ARG A 71 0.63 -14.08 -1.31
CA ARG A 71 -0.58 -14.73 -0.77
C ARG A 71 -1.87 -14.30 -1.46
N GLY A 72 -1.94 -13.11 -2.04
CA GLY A 72 -3.12 -12.56 -2.69
C GLY A 72 -3.46 -13.24 -4.03
N ARG A 73 -4.39 -14.20 -4.01
CA ARG A 73 -4.73 -14.99 -5.21
C ARG A 73 -5.62 -14.24 -6.20
N VAL A 74 -6.44 -13.31 -5.70
CA VAL A 74 -7.41 -12.54 -6.50
C VAL A 74 -6.99 -11.08 -6.69
N MET A 75 -5.75 -10.74 -6.35
CA MET A 75 -5.25 -9.38 -6.43
C MET A 75 -5.08 -8.94 -7.88
N GLU A 76 -5.63 -7.78 -8.22
CA GLU A 76 -5.65 -7.17 -9.55
C GLU A 76 -4.68 -5.97 -9.60
N LEU A 77 -4.50 -5.25 -8.50
CA LEU A 77 -3.68 -4.05 -8.42
C LEU A 77 -2.99 -3.89 -7.06
N MET A 78 -1.70 -3.58 -7.08
CA MET A 78 -0.98 -3.04 -5.92
C MET A 78 -0.40 -1.69 -6.30
N VAL A 79 -0.75 -0.65 -5.57
CA VAL A 79 -0.20 0.70 -5.68
C VAL A 79 0.70 0.95 -4.48
N VAL A 80 1.96 1.29 -4.72
CA VAL A 80 2.92 1.71 -3.70
C VAL A 80 3.22 3.19 -3.93
N VAL A 81 2.72 4.04 -3.04
CA VAL A 81 3.01 5.48 -3.03
C VAL A 81 4.24 5.70 -2.14
N VAL A 82 5.35 6.06 -2.77
CA VAL A 82 6.67 6.19 -2.16
C VAL A 82 6.83 7.56 -1.54
N ALA A 83 7.29 7.63 -0.30
CA ALA A 83 7.50 8.89 0.39
C ALA A 83 8.50 9.78 -0.39
N LYS A 84 8.19 11.07 -0.52
CA LYS A 84 9.00 12.03 -1.31
C LYS A 84 10.46 12.08 -0.88
N ALA A 85 10.72 11.91 0.42
CA ALA A 85 12.07 11.87 0.98
C ALA A 85 12.96 10.79 0.31
N CYS A 86 12.38 9.67 -0.14
CA CYS A 86 13.12 8.61 -0.82
C CYS A 86 13.62 8.98 -2.22
N PHE A 87 13.10 10.04 -2.85
CA PHE A 87 13.61 10.53 -4.14
C PHE A 87 14.65 11.64 -4.00
N SER A 88 14.83 12.19 -2.79
CA SER A 88 15.73 13.33 -2.55
C SER A 88 17.19 12.96 -2.25
N SER A 89 17.49 11.67 -2.03
CA SER A 89 18.83 11.19 -1.69
C SER A 89 19.41 10.37 -2.83
N VAL A 90 20.66 10.69 -3.21
CA VAL A 90 21.41 10.01 -4.29
C VAL A 90 21.66 8.53 -3.96
N ASP A 91 21.67 8.16 -2.67
CA ASP A 91 21.87 6.78 -2.20
C ASP A 91 20.55 5.98 -2.04
N ASP A 92 19.39 6.63 -2.07
CA ASP A 92 18.09 5.98 -1.89
C ASP A 92 17.43 5.66 -3.24
N ASP A 93 18.05 4.78 -4.02
CA ASP A 93 17.41 4.28 -5.21
C ASP A 93 16.17 3.45 -4.84
N VAL A 94 15.00 4.07 -5.03
CA VAL A 94 13.68 3.46 -4.86
C VAL A 94 13.57 2.15 -5.64
N SER A 95 14.24 2.05 -6.80
CA SER A 95 14.30 0.82 -7.57
C SER A 95 14.92 -0.32 -6.77
N VAL A 96 16.01 -0.08 -6.02
CA VAL A 96 16.70 -1.06 -5.18
C VAL A 96 15.79 -1.52 -4.03
N LYS A 97 15.11 -0.59 -3.37
CA LYS A 97 14.17 -0.88 -2.27
C LYS A 97 12.99 -1.74 -2.73
N LEU A 98 12.58 -1.61 -3.99
CA LEU A 98 11.44 -2.32 -4.58
C LEU A 98 11.82 -3.60 -5.35
N LYS A 99 13.11 -3.86 -5.60
CA LYS A 99 13.60 -5.13 -6.20
C LYS A 99 12.99 -6.39 -5.56
N PRO A 100 12.81 -6.48 -4.23
CA PRO A 100 12.21 -7.66 -3.61
C PRO A 100 10.74 -7.89 -4.00
N LEU A 101 10.03 -6.84 -4.41
CA LEU A 101 8.64 -6.93 -4.89
C LEU A 101 8.58 -7.29 -6.36
N THR A 102 9.45 -6.74 -7.19
CA THR A 102 9.51 -7.13 -8.61
C THR A 102 9.97 -8.58 -8.77
N GLY A 103 10.83 -9.08 -7.89
CA GLY A 103 11.25 -10.49 -7.81
C GLY A 103 10.34 -11.39 -6.96
N ALA A 104 9.23 -10.90 -6.42
CA ALA A 104 8.34 -11.71 -5.59
C ALA A 104 7.62 -12.79 -6.42
N LYS A 105 7.24 -13.91 -5.77
CA LYS A 105 6.42 -14.95 -6.39
C LYS A 105 4.94 -14.55 -6.32
N TRP A 106 4.54 -13.60 -7.18
CA TRP A 106 3.17 -13.09 -7.22
C TRP A 106 2.16 -14.23 -7.39
N SER A 107 1.25 -14.36 -6.43
CA SER A 107 0.22 -15.41 -6.48
C SER A 107 -0.80 -15.14 -7.57
N SER A 108 -1.07 -13.87 -7.87
CA SER A 108 -1.89 -13.45 -9.01
C SER A 108 -0.98 -12.94 -10.13
N LYS A 109 -0.94 -13.68 -11.25
CA LYS A 109 -0.17 -13.28 -12.44
C LYS A 109 -0.78 -12.08 -13.17
N ALA A 110 -2.06 -11.80 -12.93
CA ALA A 110 -2.76 -10.67 -13.52
C ALA A 110 -2.58 -9.37 -12.71
N CYS A 111 -1.99 -9.45 -11.51
CA CYS A 111 -1.80 -8.29 -10.65
C CYS A 111 -0.84 -7.29 -11.30
N LYS A 112 -1.25 -6.02 -11.37
CA LYS A 112 -0.40 -4.91 -11.78
C LYS A 112 0.25 -4.29 -10.55
N LEU A 113 1.54 -4.00 -10.63
CA LEU A 113 2.26 -3.19 -9.63
C LEU A 113 2.42 -1.77 -10.19
N GLN A 114 1.96 -0.77 -9.45
CA GLN A 114 2.16 0.65 -9.74
C GLN A 114 2.97 1.28 -8.61
N ILE A 115 3.96 2.09 -8.98
CA ILE A 115 4.82 2.81 -8.05
C ILE A 115 4.62 4.28 -8.38
N ILE A 116 4.22 5.08 -7.39
CA ILE A 116 3.89 6.48 -7.55
C ILE A 116 4.68 7.28 -6.53
N GLU A 117 5.23 8.43 -6.92
CA GLU A 117 5.82 9.36 -5.96
C GLU A 117 4.72 10.02 -5.11
N SER A 118 4.95 10.15 -3.80
CA SER A 118 4.02 10.87 -2.94
C SER A 118 4.05 12.38 -3.26
N PRO A 119 2.89 13.00 -3.55
CA PRO A 119 2.79 14.44 -3.73
C PRO A 119 2.93 15.19 -2.40
N ARG A 120 2.99 14.46 -1.27
CA ARG A 120 3.04 15.04 0.05
C ARG A 120 4.46 15.44 0.39
N THR A 121 4.59 16.69 0.82
CA THR A 121 5.81 17.21 1.44
C THR A 121 5.81 16.95 2.96
N ASP A 122 4.64 16.68 3.56
CA ASP A 122 4.44 16.44 4.99
C ASP A 122 4.01 14.99 5.28
N VAL A 123 4.96 14.12 5.61
CA VAL A 123 4.70 12.68 5.84
C VAL A 123 3.83 12.43 7.11
N ALA A 124 3.52 13.46 7.91
CA ALA A 124 2.94 13.34 9.26
C ALA A 124 1.39 13.32 9.34
N GLY A 125 0.64 13.74 8.32
CA GLY A 125 -0.83 13.81 8.41
C GLY A 125 -1.53 12.49 8.01
N PRO A 126 -2.72 12.17 8.56
CA PRO A 126 -3.51 11.01 8.12
C PRO A 126 -3.97 11.16 6.67
N LEU A 127 -3.94 10.05 5.91
CA LEU A 127 -4.43 10.03 4.52
C LEU A 127 -5.91 10.40 4.39
N PHE A 128 -6.71 10.06 5.39
CA PHE A 128 -8.15 10.29 5.40
C PHE A 128 -8.48 11.55 6.19
N ARG A 129 -9.42 12.33 5.63
CA ARG A 129 -10.05 13.45 6.34
C ARG A 129 -11.48 13.04 6.65
N HIS A 130 -11.87 13.08 7.93
CA HIS A 130 -13.24 12.78 8.38
C HIS A 130 -14.31 13.59 7.61
N LYS A 131 -13.97 14.82 7.20
CA LYS A 131 -14.83 15.67 6.37
C LYS A 131 -15.12 15.07 5.00
N ILE A 132 -14.13 14.45 4.35
CA ILE A 132 -14.28 13.80 3.04
C ILE A 132 -15.06 12.49 3.20
N ALA A 133 -14.75 11.71 4.23
CA ALA A 133 -15.48 10.45 4.51
C ALA A 133 -16.96 10.65 4.87
N SER A 134 -17.34 11.85 5.32
CA SER A 134 -18.73 12.19 5.67
C SER A 134 -19.49 12.83 4.50
N ASP A 135 -18.83 13.07 3.37
CA ASP A 135 -19.43 13.67 2.18
C ASP A 135 -19.85 12.56 1.21
N PHE A 136 -21.16 12.31 1.14
CA PHE A 136 -21.77 11.28 0.29
C PHE A 136 -21.71 11.61 -1.22
N GLY A 137 -21.21 12.80 -1.60
CA GLY A 137 -20.88 13.12 -2.99
C GLY A 137 -19.66 12.34 -3.52
N TRP A 138 -18.92 11.65 -2.65
CA TRP A 138 -17.71 10.90 -3.01
C TRP A 138 -17.94 9.40 -2.97
N ALA A 139 -17.54 8.72 -4.05
CA ALA A 139 -17.63 7.27 -4.15
C ALA A 139 -16.59 6.53 -3.28
N ASP A 140 -15.41 7.12 -3.08
CA ASP A 140 -14.34 6.56 -2.25
C ASP A 140 -13.58 7.70 -1.54
N PRO A 141 -13.57 7.75 -0.19
CA PRO A 141 -12.87 8.79 0.56
C PRO A 141 -11.33 8.68 0.50
N PHE A 142 -10.81 7.62 -0.14
CA PHE A 142 -9.38 7.38 -0.37
C PHE A 142 -9.00 7.39 -1.87
N ASP A 143 -9.88 7.84 -2.77
CA ASP A 143 -9.60 7.85 -4.22
C ASP A 143 -8.28 8.60 -4.54
N LEU A 144 -7.40 7.98 -5.32
CA LEU A 144 -6.09 8.53 -5.67
C LEU A 144 -6.17 9.80 -6.54
N ARG A 145 -7.36 10.22 -6.99
CA ARG A 145 -7.55 11.49 -7.70
C ARG A 145 -7.14 12.74 -6.90
N TYR A 146 -6.86 12.60 -5.61
CA TYR A 146 -6.22 13.63 -4.78
C TYR A 146 -4.69 13.72 -4.93
N TYR A 147 -4.06 12.79 -5.65
CA TYR A 147 -2.63 12.78 -5.96
C TYR A 147 -2.46 13.40 -7.36
N LYS A 148 -2.13 14.70 -7.44
CA LYS A 148 -1.88 15.38 -8.71
C LYS A 148 -0.85 14.60 -9.55
N GLU A 149 -1.24 14.16 -10.74
CA GLU A 149 -0.30 13.82 -11.82
C GLU A 149 0.43 15.10 -12.22
N GLU A 150 1.59 15.38 -11.61
CA GLU A 150 2.59 16.21 -12.28
C GLU A 150 3.38 15.27 -13.21
N ARG A 151 2.94 15.22 -14.48
CA ARG A 151 3.67 14.53 -15.53
C ARG A 151 4.97 15.29 -15.78
N ILE A 152 6.07 14.78 -15.26
CA ILE A 152 7.39 15.18 -15.74
C ILE A 152 7.66 14.37 -17.01
N SER A 153 7.49 15.03 -18.16
CA SER A 153 8.06 14.57 -19.42
C SER A 153 9.57 14.73 -19.32
N VAL A 154 10.32 13.62 -19.28
CA VAL A 154 11.77 13.69 -19.49
C VAL A 154 11.99 13.63 -21.00
N SER A 155 12.42 14.77 -21.54
CA SER A 155 13.02 14.89 -22.88
C SER A 155 14.39 14.19 -22.95
#